data_AF-X1RN63-F1
#
_entry.id   AF-X1RN63-F1
#
_cell.length_a   1.000
_cell.length_b   1.000
_cell.length_c   1.000
_cell.angle_alpha   90.00
_cell.angle_beta   90.00
_cell.angle_gamma   90.00
#
_symmetry.space_group_name_H-M   'P 1'
#
loop_
_entity.id
_entity.type
_entity.pdbx_description
1 polymer ?
#
loop_
_entity_poly.entity_id
_entity_poly.type
_entity_poly.pdbx_seq_one_letter_code
_entity_poly.pdbx_strand_id
1 'polypeptide(L)'
;MNNFAVLTIAYSHTATSIIITISTNNPCHLTCYYTDEEPGRHRTSRNQRGLTLPWGAYFCFVAWQSVEQTEAGDTLTHTFEIPDWSYCQTKWFAFRGTIGEVLSPSVSPIFKHHHPGELFTTHLDPWDIAHYLTYRSSYTIDPAELYAEAHDATDADSYYGPTTQVGQRIRTLNSGGSARLLRVAIIFSTDTLPPCTVETATLRAWIFKAIPPTHYTANWDWSVMVKAGHDLNALIVPANLSNYSKLLNMGAIVSQLPAETLPGPYVLQYTYIDIPIGFINITGKTALAIINSKDHGNEMPASNTTEEAWVMPSPYTRLTIEYRPL
;
A
#
# COMPACT_ATOMS: atom_id res chain seq x y z
N MET A 1 33.06 38.07 -10.56
CA MET A 1 32.75 36.64 -10.79
C MET A 1 31.28 36.47 -10.59
N ASN A 2 30.57 35.93 -11.59
CA ASN A 2 29.18 35.56 -11.41
C ASN A 2 29.16 34.19 -10.73
N ASN A 3 28.39 34.07 -9.65
CA ASN A 3 28.21 32.79 -8.98
C ASN A 3 26.87 32.20 -9.43
N PHE A 4 26.74 30.88 -9.38
CA PHE A 4 25.45 30.23 -9.55
C PHE A 4 25.03 29.50 -8.27
N ALA A 5 23.72 29.43 -8.07
CA ALA A 5 23.08 28.74 -6.97
C ALA A 5 21.99 27.82 -7.52
N VAL A 6 21.98 26.57 -7.06
CA VAL A 6 20.87 25.63 -7.29
C VAL A 6 19.69 26.08 -6.42
N LEU A 7 18.57 26.37 -7.07
CA LEU A 7 17.34 26.85 -6.43
C LEU A 7 16.38 25.70 -6.10
N THR A 8 16.23 24.78 -7.03
CA THR A 8 15.41 23.58 -6.85
C THR A 8 16.15 22.35 -7.35
N ILE A 9 15.80 21.21 -6.75
CA ILE A 9 16.26 19.90 -7.16
C ILE A 9 15.08 18.93 -7.13
N ALA A 10 14.93 18.14 -8.19
CA ALA A 10 13.95 17.09 -8.33
C ALA A 10 14.65 15.80 -8.77
N TYR A 11 14.04 14.68 -8.40
CA TYR A 11 14.58 13.34 -8.63
C TYR A 11 13.53 12.47 -9.30
N SER A 12 13.93 11.74 -10.33
CA SER A 12 13.14 10.67 -10.93
C SER A 12 13.98 9.40 -10.93
N HIS A 13 13.53 8.38 -10.20
CA HIS A 13 14.24 7.11 -10.06
C HIS A 13 13.85 6.15 -11.18
N THR A 14 14.83 5.41 -11.69
CA THR A 14 14.62 4.25 -12.56
C THR A 14 15.13 2.99 -11.83
N ALA A 15 15.08 1.83 -12.49
CA ALA A 15 15.61 0.59 -11.93
C ALA A 15 17.14 0.64 -11.70
N THR A 16 17.88 1.39 -12.53
CA THR A 16 19.36 1.36 -12.57
C THR A 16 20.02 2.74 -12.58
N SER A 17 19.24 3.81 -12.67
CA SER A 17 19.74 5.19 -12.73
C SER A 17 18.82 6.14 -11.97
N ILE A 18 19.31 7.36 -11.76
CA ILE A 18 18.47 8.46 -11.33
C ILE A 18 18.63 9.62 -12.30
N ILE A 19 17.50 10.26 -12.60
CA ILE A 19 17.47 11.51 -13.33
C ILE A 19 17.35 12.64 -12.30
N ILE A 20 18.34 13.51 -12.27
CA ILE A 20 18.36 14.71 -11.44
C ILE A 20 18.03 15.90 -12.32
N THR A 21 16.97 16.64 -11.97
CA THR A 21 16.63 17.90 -12.62
C THR A 21 16.81 19.03 -11.63
N ILE A 22 17.61 20.03 -11.98
CA ILE A 22 17.84 21.21 -11.15
C ILE A 22 17.51 22.50 -11.89
N SER A 23 17.17 23.54 -11.13
CA SER A 23 17.12 24.90 -11.63
C SER A 23 18.15 25.80 -10.94
N THR A 24 18.66 26.79 -11.67
CA THR A 24 19.66 27.74 -11.18
C THR A 24 19.18 29.18 -11.26
N ASN A 25 19.83 30.07 -10.52
CA ASN A 25 19.53 31.51 -10.53
C ASN A 25 20.13 32.28 -11.72
N ASN A 26 21.06 31.67 -12.46
CA ASN A 26 21.75 32.26 -13.61
C ASN A 26 21.93 31.19 -14.67
N PRO A 27 21.78 31.51 -15.97
CA PRO A 27 22.12 30.57 -17.03
C PRO A 27 23.58 30.15 -16.92
N CYS A 28 23.84 28.85 -16.91
CA CYS A 28 25.19 28.27 -16.80
C CYS A 28 25.26 26.89 -17.45
N HIS A 29 26.47 26.40 -17.72
CA HIS A 29 26.70 25.00 -18.08
C HIS A 29 27.20 24.27 -16.84
N LEU A 30 26.57 23.15 -16.48
CA LEU A 30 26.83 22.43 -15.25
C LEU A 30 27.33 21.01 -15.50
N THR A 31 28.28 20.59 -14.67
CA THR A 31 28.74 19.22 -14.52
C THR A 31 28.40 18.75 -13.10
N CYS A 32 27.72 17.60 -13.00
CA CYS A 32 27.39 16.96 -11.73
C CYS A 32 28.51 16.01 -11.31
N TYR A 33 29.10 16.25 -10.15
CA TYR A 33 30.10 15.40 -9.53
C TYR A 33 29.43 14.59 -8.43
N TYR A 34 29.61 13.27 -8.42
CA TYR A 34 28.96 12.40 -7.44
C TYR A 34 29.88 11.29 -6.93
N THR A 35 29.54 10.75 -5.76
CA THR A 35 30.29 9.70 -5.06
C THR A 35 29.36 8.87 -4.18
N ASP A 36 29.71 7.62 -3.93
CA ASP A 36 29.08 6.73 -2.95
C ASP A 36 29.80 6.73 -1.59
N GLU A 37 30.78 7.60 -1.38
CA GLU A 37 31.45 7.82 -0.11
C GLU A 37 31.04 9.17 0.51
N GLU A 38 30.81 9.19 1.82
CA GLU A 38 30.48 10.43 2.52
C GLU A 38 31.63 11.46 2.41
N PRO A 39 31.40 12.68 1.88
CA PRO A 39 32.46 13.65 1.72
C PRO A 39 33.12 14.03 3.05
N GLY A 40 34.45 13.94 3.08
CA GLY A 40 35.25 14.27 4.25
C GLY A 40 35.16 15.76 4.58
N ARG A 41 34.84 16.09 5.83
CA ARG A 41 34.83 17.48 6.32
C ARG A 41 36.19 17.85 6.92
N HIS A 42 36.88 18.77 6.27
CA HIS A 42 38.15 19.31 6.74
C HIS A 42 37.95 20.68 7.37
N ARG A 43 38.56 20.89 8.55
CA ARG A 43 38.57 22.21 9.20
C ARG A 43 39.77 22.98 8.68
N THR A 44 39.54 24.20 8.21
CA THR A 44 40.61 25.14 7.87
C THR A 44 40.89 26.05 9.04
N SER A 45 42.14 26.49 9.14
CA SER A 45 42.54 27.54 10.06
C SER A 45 43.21 28.67 9.28
N ARG A 46 43.11 29.89 9.79
CA ARG A 46 43.89 31.03 9.32
C ARG A 46 44.71 31.60 10.45
N ASN A 47 45.88 32.13 10.15
CA ASN A 47 46.63 32.93 11.11
C ASN A 47 46.23 34.39 10.96
N GLN A 48 45.71 34.99 12.03
CA GLN A 48 45.37 36.41 12.10
C GLN A 48 46.04 37.03 13.32
N ARG A 49 46.94 38.00 13.08
CA ARG A 49 47.72 38.69 14.13
C ARG A 49 48.45 37.74 15.09
N GLY A 50 49.05 36.67 14.55
CA GLY A 50 49.78 35.67 15.34
C GLY A 50 48.90 34.63 16.04
N LEU A 51 47.58 34.68 15.89
CA LEU A 51 46.65 33.69 16.44
C LEU A 51 46.08 32.79 15.33
N THR A 52 46.15 31.47 15.50
CA THR A 52 45.50 30.50 14.61
C THR A 52 44.02 30.40 14.96
N LEU A 53 43.17 30.93 14.08
CA LEU A 53 41.72 30.94 14.22
C LEU A 53 41.07 29.92 13.28
N PRO A 54 39.98 29.25 13.69
CA PRO A 54 39.17 28.45 12.78
C PRO A 54 38.60 29.33 11.67
N TRP A 55 38.80 28.94 10.41
CA TRP A 55 38.48 29.71 9.21
C TRP A 55 37.69 28.85 8.22
N GLY A 56 36.57 28.32 8.70
CA GLY A 56 35.64 27.52 7.91
C GLY A 56 35.96 26.03 7.85
N ALA A 57 35.15 25.35 7.05
CA ALA A 57 35.37 23.96 6.68
C ALA A 57 35.20 23.84 5.16
N TYR A 58 36.00 22.97 4.55
CA TYR A 58 35.79 22.53 3.18
C TYR A 58 35.51 21.04 3.16
N PHE A 59 34.81 20.60 2.13
CA PHE A 59 34.44 19.20 1.96
C PHE A 59 35.21 18.62 0.78
N CYS A 60 35.75 17.41 0.94
CA CYS A 60 36.47 16.69 -0.09
C CYS A 60 35.70 15.46 -0.54
N PHE A 61 35.55 15.31 -1.85
CA PHE A 61 35.14 14.06 -2.48
C PHE A 61 36.42 13.23 -2.68
N VAL A 62 36.49 12.06 -2.06
CA VAL A 62 37.71 11.20 -2.07
C VAL A 62 37.82 10.44 -3.40
N ALA A 63 36.71 9.86 -3.86
CA ALA A 63 36.57 9.28 -5.18
C ALA A 63 35.26 9.81 -5.78
N TRP A 64 35.30 10.38 -6.99
CA TRP A 64 34.11 10.92 -7.64
C TRP A 64 34.06 10.55 -9.11
N GLN A 65 32.83 10.48 -9.60
CA GLN A 65 32.49 10.39 -11.01
C GLN A 65 31.81 11.70 -11.43
N SER A 66 31.79 11.99 -12.72
CA SER A 66 31.15 13.20 -13.26
C SER A 66 30.24 12.87 -14.43
N VAL A 67 29.09 13.55 -14.47
CA VAL A 67 28.15 13.51 -15.60
C VAL A 67 27.88 14.95 -16.03
N GLU A 68 28.02 15.21 -17.33
CA GLU A 68 27.66 16.51 -17.91
C GLU A 68 26.14 16.66 -18.02
N GLN A 69 25.66 17.90 -18.00
CA GLN A 69 24.26 18.18 -18.27
C GLN A 69 23.86 17.71 -19.67
N THR A 70 22.58 17.35 -19.83
CA THR A 70 22.03 16.88 -21.11
C THR A 70 21.81 18.05 -22.08
N GLU A 71 21.52 19.23 -21.57
CA GLU A 71 21.22 20.42 -22.34
C GLU A 71 22.48 21.06 -22.93
N ALA A 72 22.38 21.63 -24.13
CA ALA A 72 23.50 22.32 -24.78
C ALA A 72 23.68 23.75 -24.23
N GLY A 73 24.93 24.12 -23.91
CA GLY A 73 25.31 25.48 -23.53
C GLY A 73 24.81 25.90 -22.14
N ASP A 74 24.66 27.20 -21.94
CA ASP A 74 24.23 27.78 -20.67
C ASP A 74 22.69 27.80 -20.56
N THR A 75 22.15 27.10 -19.55
CA THR A 75 20.70 26.99 -19.32
C THR A 75 20.31 27.32 -17.88
N LEU A 76 19.02 27.53 -17.62
CA LEU A 76 18.45 27.70 -16.26
C LEU A 76 17.96 26.39 -15.65
N THR A 77 17.76 25.37 -16.48
CA THR A 77 17.30 24.04 -16.10
C THR A 77 18.29 23.04 -16.65
N HIS A 78 18.69 22.09 -15.80
CA HIS A 78 19.73 21.12 -16.12
C HIS A 78 19.26 19.72 -15.73
N THR A 79 19.53 18.76 -16.61
CA THR A 79 19.17 17.36 -16.42
C THR A 79 20.41 16.48 -16.47
N PHE A 80 20.56 15.61 -15.47
CA PHE A 80 21.65 14.64 -15.37
C PHE A 80 21.07 13.25 -15.21
N GLU A 81 21.55 12.29 -16.00
CA GLU A 81 21.29 10.87 -15.77
C GLU A 81 22.52 10.23 -15.12
N ILE A 82 22.39 9.83 -13.86
CA ILE A 82 23.47 9.17 -13.12
C ILE A 82 23.22 7.66 -13.18
N PRO A 83 24.06 6.90 -13.90
CA PRO A 83 23.94 5.45 -14.00
C PRO A 83 24.39 4.76 -12.72
N ASP A 84 24.15 3.45 -12.64
CA ASP A 84 24.63 2.56 -11.58
C ASP A 84 24.34 3.09 -10.17
N TRP A 85 23.10 3.58 -10.00
CA TRP A 85 22.59 3.98 -8.70
C TRP A 85 21.60 2.92 -8.21
N SER A 86 22.15 1.89 -7.56
CA SER A 86 21.38 0.72 -7.15
C SER A 86 20.44 1.03 -5.98
N TYR A 87 19.50 0.11 -5.75
CA TYR A 87 18.58 0.13 -4.62
C TYR A 87 19.31 0.38 -3.29
N CYS A 88 18.72 1.22 -2.44
CA CYS A 88 19.23 1.62 -1.14
C CYS A 88 20.65 2.25 -1.14
N GLN A 89 21.21 2.58 -2.30
CA GLN A 89 22.50 3.26 -2.35
C GLN A 89 22.30 4.74 -2.05
N THR A 90 23.14 5.27 -1.16
CA THR A 90 23.24 6.70 -0.92
C THR A 90 24.40 7.25 -1.72
N LYS A 91 24.18 8.34 -2.45
CA LYS A 91 25.27 9.10 -3.07
C LYS A 91 25.21 10.56 -2.65
N TRP A 92 26.37 11.18 -2.68
CA TRP A 92 26.58 12.59 -2.44
C TRP A 92 27.00 13.24 -3.74
N PHE A 93 26.52 14.45 -3.99
CA PHE A 93 26.86 15.15 -5.21
C PHE A 93 26.92 16.66 -5.05
N ALA A 94 27.67 17.27 -5.94
CA ALA A 94 27.88 18.71 -6.03
C ALA A 94 27.96 19.12 -7.50
N PHE A 95 27.65 20.38 -7.78
CA PHE A 95 27.66 20.92 -9.13
C PHE A 95 28.83 21.89 -9.28
N ARG A 96 29.58 21.77 -10.37
CA ARG A 96 30.46 22.83 -10.87
C ARG A 96 29.93 23.32 -12.20
N GLY A 97 30.26 24.54 -12.55
CA GLY A 97 29.79 25.08 -13.81
C GLY A 97 30.62 26.22 -14.36
N THR A 98 30.31 26.53 -15.60
CA THR A 98 30.83 27.69 -16.33
C THR A 98 29.66 28.63 -16.67
N ILE A 99 29.97 29.92 -16.78
CA ILE A 99 29.05 30.95 -17.30
C ILE A 99 29.81 31.64 -18.42
N GLY A 100 29.30 31.56 -19.64
CA GLY A 100 30.02 32.01 -20.83
C GLY A 100 31.43 31.41 -20.92
N GLU A 101 31.54 30.09 -20.72
CA GLU A 101 32.79 29.32 -20.74
C GLU A 101 33.80 29.65 -19.61
N VAL A 102 33.47 30.58 -18.71
CA VAL A 102 34.33 30.93 -17.58
C VAL A 102 33.90 30.17 -16.33
N LEU A 103 34.86 29.45 -15.72
CA LEU A 103 34.63 28.71 -14.47
C LEU A 103 34.04 29.63 -13.40
N SER A 104 32.88 29.25 -12.88
CA SER A 104 32.11 30.04 -11.94
C SER A 104 31.85 29.23 -10.67
N PRO A 105 32.11 29.79 -9.47
CA PRO A 105 31.96 29.03 -8.24
C PRO A 105 30.47 28.80 -7.92
N SER A 106 30.14 27.57 -7.53
CA SER A 106 28.85 27.22 -6.96
C SER A 106 28.77 27.71 -5.51
N VAL A 107 27.65 28.33 -5.14
CA VAL A 107 27.32 28.63 -3.74
C VAL A 107 26.32 27.62 -3.14
N SER A 108 26.10 26.51 -3.83
CA SER A 108 25.16 25.46 -3.43
C SER A 108 25.80 24.51 -2.40
N PRO A 109 25.00 23.87 -1.52
CA PRO A 109 25.52 22.85 -0.63
C PRO A 109 25.93 21.58 -1.39
N ILE A 110 26.58 20.66 -0.68
CA ILE A 110 26.64 19.26 -1.11
C ILE A 110 25.28 18.65 -0.83
N PHE A 111 24.75 17.95 -1.81
CA PHE A 111 23.49 17.23 -1.70
C PHE A 111 23.76 15.77 -1.33
N LYS A 112 22.87 15.21 -0.52
CA LYS A 112 22.85 13.80 -0.15
C LYS A 112 21.51 13.25 -0.63
N HIS A 113 21.54 12.16 -1.37
CA HIS A 113 20.33 11.49 -1.80
C HIS A 113 20.44 10.00 -1.62
N HIS A 114 19.35 9.39 -1.18
CA HIS A 114 19.21 7.95 -1.04
C HIS A 114 18.28 7.46 -2.14
N HIS A 115 18.70 6.45 -2.89
CA HIS A 115 17.84 5.84 -3.91
C HIS A 115 16.85 4.91 -3.22
N PRO A 116 15.56 5.30 -3.07
CA PRO A 116 14.60 4.50 -2.34
C PRO A 116 14.24 3.22 -3.09
N GLY A 117 14.60 3.10 -4.37
CA GLY A 117 14.24 1.98 -5.25
C GLY A 117 13.18 2.35 -6.26
N GLU A 118 12.96 1.49 -7.23
CA GLU A 118 11.74 1.51 -8.03
C GLU A 118 10.56 1.06 -7.16
N LEU A 119 9.40 1.68 -7.37
CA LEU A 119 8.16 1.26 -6.75
C LEU A 119 7.49 0.25 -7.68
N PHE A 120 7.32 -0.98 -7.20
CA PHE A 120 6.66 -2.04 -7.95
C PHE A 120 5.20 -2.13 -7.54
N THR A 121 4.32 -2.26 -8.51
CA THR A 121 2.90 -2.53 -8.27
C THR A 121 2.58 -3.97 -8.63
N THR A 122 2.03 -4.72 -7.68
CA THR A 122 1.52 -6.07 -7.91
C THR A 122 0.04 -6.15 -7.60
N HIS A 123 -0.64 -6.96 -8.39
CA HIS A 123 -2.05 -7.24 -8.27
C HIS A 123 -2.22 -8.70 -7.86
N LEU A 124 -2.73 -8.92 -6.66
CA LEU A 124 -3.06 -10.23 -6.15
C LEU A 124 -4.55 -10.45 -6.32
N ASP A 125 -4.89 -11.47 -7.10
CA ASP A 125 -6.25 -11.95 -7.20
C ASP A 125 -6.55 -12.86 -5.99
N PRO A 126 -7.81 -12.94 -5.53
CA PRO A 126 -8.21 -13.84 -4.48
C PRO A 126 -7.75 -15.26 -4.79
N TRP A 127 -7.21 -15.95 -3.80
CA TRP A 127 -6.78 -17.32 -3.95
C TRP A 127 -7.99 -18.19 -4.35
N ASP A 128 -8.00 -18.62 -5.62
CA ASP A 128 -9.17 -19.13 -6.31
C ASP A 128 -9.59 -20.52 -5.80
N ILE A 129 -10.91 -20.76 -5.85
CA ILE A 129 -11.62 -21.95 -5.41
C ILE A 129 -11.09 -23.25 -6.01
N ALA A 130 -10.36 -23.24 -7.13
CA ALA A 130 -9.74 -24.44 -7.68
C ALA A 130 -8.79 -25.14 -6.68
N HIS A 131 -8.09 -24.38 -5.83
CA HIS A 131 -7.27 -24.98 -4.76
C HIS A 131 -8.13 -25.59 -3.65
N TYR A 132 -9.23 -24.94 -3.27
CA TYR A 132 -10.19 -25.44 -2.28
C TYR A 132 -10.93 -26.70 -2.79
N LEU A 133 -11.40 -26.72 -4.04
CA LEU A 133 -12.09 -27.85 -4.66
C LEU A 133 -11.17 -29.04 -4.94
N THR A 134 -9.90 -28.81 -5.29
CA THR A 134 -8.92 -29.88 -5.47
C THR A 134 -8.51 -30.50 -4.13
N TYR A 135 -8.51 -29.71 -3.05
CA TYR A 135 -8.34 -30.22 -1.68
C TYR A 135 -9.61 -30.95 -1.18
N ARG A 136 -10.80 -30.47 -1.56
CA ARG A 136 -12.14 -31.00 -1.22
C ARG A 136 -12.43 -32.41 -1.73
N SER A 137 -11.87 -32.83 -2.87
CA SER A 137 -12.09 -34.19 -3.41
C SER A 137 -11.48 -35.31 -2.55
N SER A 138 -10.74 -34.95 -1.50
CA SER A 138 -10.08 -35.89 -0.58
C SER A 138 -10.76 -36.06 0.78
N TYR A 139 -11.88 -35.38 1.07
CA TYR A 139 -12.53 -35.38 2.40
C TYR A 139 -14.00 -35.85 2.39
N THR A 140 -14.41 -36.51 3.48
CA THR A 140 -15.69 -37.23 3.64
C THR A 140 -16.77 -36.48 4.44
N ILE A 141 -16.51 -35.26 4.93
CA ILE A 141 -17.44 -34.50 5.78
C ILE A 141 -18.28 -33.52 4.94
N ASP A 142 -19.57 -33.39 5.25
CA ASP A 142 -20.49 -32.46 4.59
C ASP A 142 -20.06 -30.99 4.86
N PRO A 143 -19.75 -30.21 3.82
CA PRO A 143 -19.37 -28.80 3.95
C PRO A 143 -20.42 -27.94 4.67
N ALA A 144 -21.71 -28.33 4.67
CA ALA A 144 -22.76 -27.62 5.40
C ALA A 144 -22.62 -27.80 6.93
N GLU A 145 -22.17 -28.97 7.40
CA GLU A 145 -21.98 -29.25 8.83
C GLU A 145 -20.79 -28.47 9.41
N LEU A 146 -19.64 -28.48 8.72
CA LEU A 146 -18.46 -27.69 9.12
C LEU A 146 -18.76 -26.19 9.18
N TYR A 147 -19.68 -25.72 8.34
CA TYR A 147 -20.11 -24.33 8.27
C TYR A 147 -21.07 -23.97 9.41
N ALA A 148 -22.08 -24.80 9.69
CA ALA A 148 -23.00 -24.61 10.81
C ALA A 148 -22.23 -24.60 12.15
N GLU A 149 -21.25 -25.49 12.30
CA GLU A 149 -20.35 -25.56 13.45
C GLU A 149 -19.47 -24.31 13.57
N ALA A 150 -18.91 -23.83 12.45
CA ALA A 150 -18.10 -22.62 12.45
C ALA A 150 -18.90 -21.37 12.82
N HIS A 151 -20.16 -21.25 12.42
CA HIS A 151 -20.93 -20.01 12.55
C HIS A 151 -21.89 -19.95 13.75
N ASP A 152 -21.82 -20.92 14.65
CA ASP A 152 -22.67 -21.02 15.85
C ASP A 152 -24.17 -20.84 15.51
N ALA A 153 -24.55 -21.30 14.32
CA ALA A 153 -25.83 -21.01 13.70
C ALA A 153 -26.60 -22.31 13.47
N THR A 154 -27.79 -22.40 14.05
CA THR A 154 -28.73 -23.50 13.83
C THR A 154 -29.35 -23.52 12.43
N ASP A 155 -29.27 -22.43 11.65
CA ASP A 155 -29.85 -22.29 10.30
C ASP A 155 -28.94 -21.46 9.37
N ALA A 156 -27.82 -22.03 8.92
CA ALA A 156 -26.89 -21.36 8.01
C ALA A 156 -27.14 -21.82 6.55
N ASP A 157 -27.53 -20.89 5.66
CA ASP A 157 -27.73 -21.18 4.23
C ASP A 157 -26.39 -21.04 3.48
N SER A 158 -25.77 -22.15 3.07
CA SER A 158 -24.57 -22.12 2.21
C SER A 158 -24.96 -21.87 0.75
N TYR A 159 -24.48 -20.79 0.13
CA TYR A 159 -24.64 -20.54 -1.31
C TYR A 159 -23.33 -20.78 -2.04
N TYR A 160 -23.28 -21.78 -2.92
CA TYR A 160 -22.07 -22.15 -3.64
C TYR A 160 -21.93 -21.32 -4.93
N GLY A 161 -21.09 -20.29 -4.90
CA GLY A 161 -20.59 -19.59 -6.08
C GLY A 161 -19.10 -19.89 -6.36
N PRO A 162 -18.53 -19.42 -7.48
CA PRO A 162 -17.10 -19.54 -7.81
C PRO A 162 -16.18 -18.72 -6.89
N THR A 163 -16.74 -18.06 -5.89
CA THR A 163 -16.04 -17.41 -4.78
C THR A 163 -16.64 -17.92 -3.47
N THR A 164 -15.84 -18.03 -2.38
CA THR A 164 -16.32 -18.49 -1.07
C THR A 164 -17.23 -17.42 -0.47
N GLN A 165 -18.45 -17.36 -1.00
CA GLN A 165 -19.55 -16.57 -0.48
C GLN A 165 -20.22 -17.41 0.57
N VAL A 166 -20.14 -17.00 1.82
CA VAL A 166 -20.90 -17.66 2.88
C VAL A 166 -21.62 -16.61 3.68
N GLY A 167 -22.94 -16.70 3.70
CA GLY A 167 -23.82 -15.71 4.30
C GLY A 167 -24.60 -16.31 5.46
N GLN A 168 -24.65 -15.59 6.56
CA GLN A 168 -25.56 -15.94 7.64
C GLN A 168 -26.93 -15.34 7.33
N ARG A 169 -27.94 -16.21 7.22
CA ARG A 169 -29.34 -15.79 7.15
C ARG A 169 -29.90 -15.74 8.56
N ILE A 170 -30.21 -14.54 9.06
CA ILE A 170 -30.93 -14.42 10.34
C ILE A 170 -32.42 -14.44 9.99
N ARG A 171 -33.11 -15.54 10.33
CA ARG A 171 -34.57 -15.56 10.36
C ARG A 171 -35.02 -14.96 11.68
N THR A 172 -35.66 -13.79 11.63
CA THR A 172 -36.47 -13.33 12.74
C THR A 172 -37.70 -14.24 12.82
N LEU A 173 -37.76 -15.05 13.89
CA LEU A 173 -38.94 -15.86 14.20
C LEU A 173 -40.16 -14.93 14.21
N ASN A 174 -41.15 -15.23 13.35
CA ASN A 174 -42.47 -14.59 13.21
C ASN A 174 -42.62 -13.42 12.21
N SER A 175 -41.62 -13.06 11.42
CA SER A 175 -41.82 -12.10 10.32
C SER A 175 -41.34 -12.71 9.01
N GLY A 176 -42.15 -12.65 7.95
CA GLY A 176 -41.83 -13.18 6.61
C GLY A 176 -40.64 -12.51 5.91
N GLY A 177 -39.80 -11.79 6.65
CA GLY A 177 -38.56 -11.17 6.20
C GLY A 177 -37.35 -11.99 6.62
N SER A 178 -36.36 -12.06 5.74
CA SER A 178 -35.02 -12.55 6.10
C SER A 178 -34.01 -11.44 5.90
N ALA A 179 -33.18 -11.19 6.91
CA ALA A 179 -31.97 -10.41 6.74
C ALA A 179 -30.82 -11.37 6.41
N ARG A 180 -30.01 -11.05 5.40
CA ARG A 180 -28.78 -11.78 5.07
C ARG A 180 -27.59 -10.92 5.44
N LEU A 181 -26.81 -11.37 6.42
CA LEU A 181 -25.51 -10.81 6.75
C LEU A 181 -24.45 -11.64 6.03
N LEU A 182 -23.93 -11.11 4.93
CA LEU A 182 -22.82 -11.75 4.22
C LEU A 182 -21.50 -11.39 4.89
N ARG A 183 -20.79 -12.41 5.37
CA ARG A 183 -19.43 -12.29 5.87
C ARG A 183 -18.53 -12.96 4.86
N VAL A 184 -17.64 -12.20 4.23
CA VAL A 184 -16.79 -12.72 3.17
C VAL A 184 -15.36 -12.67 3.65
N ALA A 185 -14.73 -13.83 3.77
CA ALA A 185 -13.27 -13.89 3.92
C ALA A 185 -12.62 -14.05 2.54
N ILE A 186 -11.56 -13.28 2.33
CA ILE A 186 -10.82 -13.19 1.08
C ILE A 186 -9.35 -13.39 1.42
N ILE A 187 -8.75 -14.43 0.87
CA ILE A 187 -7.36 -14.77 1.11
C ILE A 187 -6.56 -14.42 -0.14
N PHE A 188 -5.43 -13.75 0.04
CA PHE A 188 -4.47 -13.45 -1.02
C PHE A 188 -3.17 -14.18 -0.70
N SER A 189 -2.64 -14.93 -1.66
CA SER A 189 -1.28 -15.46 -1.54
C SER A 189 -0.31 -14.32 -1.84
N THR A 190 0.54 -14.01 -0.87
CA THR A 190 1.62 -13.03 -0.96
C THR A 190 2.98 -13.72 -1.16
N ASP A 191 2.98 -15.05 -1.35
CA ASP A 191 4.19 -15.89 -1.53
C ASP A 191 4.96 -15.54 -2.82
N THR A 192 4.32 -14.82 -3.75
CA THR A 192 4.94 -14.32 -4.98
C THR A 192 5.69 -13.00 -4.80
N LEU A 193 5.53 -12.30 -3.67
CA LEU A 193 6.28 -11.09 -3.39
C LEU A 193 7.73 -11.44 -3.04
N PRO A 194 8.73 -10.74 -3.62
CA PRO A 194 10.10 -10.87 -3.16
C PRO A 194 10.25 -10.28 -1.76
N PRO A 195 11.38 -10.52 -1.06
CA PRO A 195 11.74 -9.73 0.11
C PRO A 195 11.61 -8.23 -0.21
N CYS A 196 10.69 -7.54 0.47
CA CYS A 196 10.33 -6.17 0.14
C CYS A 196 9.83 -5.39 1.36
N THR A 197 9.84 -4.06 1.23
CA THR A 197 9.09 -3.14 2.09
C THR A 197 7.79 -2.76 1.38
N VAL A 198 6.64 -3.01 2.01
CA VAL A 198 5.34 -2.57 1.48
C VAL A 198 5.14 -1.09 1.79
N GLU A 199 4.84 -0.31 0.75
CA GLU A 199 4.59 1.13 0.83
C GLU A 199 3.09 1.40 0.97
N THR A 200 2.28 0.76 0.13
CA THR A 200 0.82 0.87 0.16
C THR A 200 0.16 -0.46 -0.13
N ALA A 201 -1.04 -0.66 0.40
CA ALA A 201 -1.88 -1.80 0.07
C ALA A 201 -3.33 -1.35 0.00
N THR A 202 -4.01 -1.63 -1.12
CA THR A 202 -5.39 -1.22 -1.35
C THR A 202 -6.21 -2.42 -1.82
N LEU A 203 -7.24 -2.74 -1.06
CA LEU A 203 -8.24 -3.74 -1.43
C LEU A 203 -9.31 -3.08 -2.30
N ARG A 204 -9.44 -3.56 -3.54
CA ARG A 204 -10.58 -3.27 -4.41
C ARG A 204 -11.62 -4.36 -4.21
N ALA A 205 -12.74 -4.03 -3.59
CA ALA A 205 -13.86 -4.94 -3.36
C ALA A 205 -15.12 -4.48 -4.09
N TRP A 206 -15.94 -5.45 -4.51
CA TRP A 206 -17.26 -5.16 -5.05
C TRP A 206 -18.30 -5.22 -3.94
N ILE A 207 -18.76 -4.04 -3.52
CA ILE A 207 -19.68 -3.86 -2.40
C ILE A 207 -20.88 -3.08 -2.93
N PHE A 208 -22.10 -3.56 -2.66
CA PHE A 208 -23.30 -2.81 -2.99
C PHE A 208 -24.33 -2.86 -1.87
N LYS A 209 -25.08 -1.77 -1.75
CA LYS A 209 -26.22 -1.62 -0.85
C LYS A 209 -27.49 -2.05 -1.61
N ALA A 210 -28.25 -3.02 -1.09
CA ALA A 210 -29.54 -3.34 -1.69
C ALA A 210 -30.63 -2.36 -1.20
N ILE A 211 -31.63 -2.07 -2.05
CA ILE A 211 -32.81 -1.31 -1.63
C ILE A 211 -33.65 -2.19 -0.70
N PRO A 212 -33.96 -1.75 0.53
CA PRO A 212 -35.03 -2.38 1.27
C PRO A 212 -36.35 -2.11 0.52
N PRO A 213 -37.31 -3.05 0.47
CA PRO A 213 -38.56 -2.88 -0.25
C PRO A 213 -39.17 -1.48 -0.02
N THR A 214 -39.76 -0.87 -1.04
CA THR A 214 -40.37 0.47 -0.96
C THR A 214 -41.20 0.59 0.33
N HIS A 215 -40.96 1.64 1.13
CA HIS A 215 -41.51 1.95 2.47
C HIS A 215 -40.59 1.77 3.70
N TYR A 216 -39.30 1.45 3.53
CA TYR A 216 -38.36 1.36 4.65
C TYR A 216 -37.22 2.39 4.55
N THR A 217 -37.08 3.23 5.58
CA THR A 217 -35.92 4.12 5.79
C THR A 217 -34.93 3.46 6.73
N ALA A 218 -33.71 3.23 6.25
CA ALA A 218 -32.61 2.64 7.00
C ALA A 218 -32.13 3.59 8.10
N ASN A 219 -32.54 3.33 9.35
CA ASN A 219 -32.15 4.12 10.53
C ASN A 219 -31.15 3.37 11.43
N TRP A 220 -30.31 2.49 10.87
CA TRP A 220 -29.28 1.81 11.64
C TRP A 220 -27.91 2.04 11.00
N ASP A 221 -26.98 2.47 11.85
CA ASP A 221 -25.58 2.67 11.50
C ASP A 221 -24.94 1.28 11.35
N TRP A 222 -24.59 0.92 10.11
CA TRP A 222 -23.81 -0.26 9.82
C TRP A 222 -22.58 0.11 9.02
N SER A 223 -21.55 -0.72 9.14
CA SER A 223 -20.28 -0.47 8.47
C SER A 223 -19.69 -1.73 7.89
N VAL A 224 -19.03 -1.59 6.75
CA VAL A 224 -18.15 -2.63 6.22
C VAL A 224 -16.83 -2.51 6.96
N MET A 225 -16.48 -3.53 7.74
CA MET A 225 -15.19 -3.63 8.38
C MET A 225 -14.30 -4.59 7.62
N VAL A 226 -13.07 -4.20 7.37
CA VAL A 226 -12.01 -5.12 6.96
C VAL A 226 -11.27 -5.54 8.21
N LYS A 227 -11.12 -6.84 8.42
CA LYS A 227 -10.26 -7.41 9.44
C LYS A 227 -9.09 -8.13 8.80
N ALA A 228 -7.91 -8.00 9.39
CA ALA A 228 -6.74 -8.75 8.99
C ALA A 228 -6.33 -9.72 10.09
N GLY A 229 -6.09 -10.99 9.73
CA GLY A 229 -5.61 -12.02 10.64
C GLY A 229 -4.08 -12.10 10.67
N HIS A 230 -3.54 -12.71 11.73
CA HIS A 230 -2.13 -13.11 11.78
C HIS A 230 -1.81 -14.15 10.68
N ASP A 231 -0.52 -14.31 10.36
CA ASP A 231 0.00 -15.25 9.38
C ASP A 231 -0.75 -16.60 9.39
N LEU A 232 -1.55 -16.81 8.34
CA LEU A 232 -2.42 -17.98 8.23
C LEU A 232 -1.68 -19.24 7.79
N ASN A 233 -0.38 -19.16 7.49
CA ASN A 233 0.40 -20.32 7.05
C ASN A 233 0.46 -21.43 8.11
N ALA A 234 0.40 -21.10 9.41
CA ALA A 234 0.39 -22.08 10.49
C ALA A 234 -1.02 -22.56 10.87
N LEU A 235 -2.08 -21.85 10.47
CA LEU A 235 -3.45 -22.04 10.96
C LEU A 235 -4.40 -22.67 9.95
N ILE A 236 -4.12 -22.62 8.64
CA ILE A 236 -4.94 -23.27 7.62
C ILE A 236 -4.48 -24.73 7.42
N VAL A 237 -4.77 -25.56 8.40
CA VAL A 237 -4.89 -27.01 8.21
C VAL A 237 -6.40 -27.28 8.06
N PRO A 238 -6.86 -28.22 7.22
CA PRO A 238 -8.30 -28.46 7.01
C PRO A 238 -9.11 -28.63 8.29
N ALA A 239 -8.53 -29.22 9.33
CA ALA A 239 -9.14 -29.38 10.66
C ALA A 239 -9.38 -28.05 11.41
N ASN A 240 -8.72 -26.97 11.02
CA ASN A 240 -8.89 -25.62 11.59
C ASN A 240 -9.80 -24.72 10.75
N LEU A 241 -10.31 -25.20 9.61
CA LEU A 241 -11.31 -24.45 8.83
C LEU A 241 -12.67 -24.38 9.56
N SER A 242 -12.98 -25.31 10.47
CA SER A 242 -14.12 -25.15 11.40
C SER A 242 -13.94 -23.98 12.37
N ASN A 243 -12.72 -23.45 12.52
CA ASN A 243 -12.42 -22.24 13.29
C ASN A 243 -12.48 -20.95 12.44
N TYR A 244 -13.08 -20.97 11.25
CA TYR A 244 -13.14 -19.80 10.37
C TYR A 244 -13.82 -18.58 11.02
N SER A 245 -14.80 -18.80 11.90
CA SER A 245 -15.39 -17.73 12.72
C SER A 245 -14.41 -17.14 13.73
N LYS A 246 -13.46 -17.92 14.24
CA LYS A 246 -12.35 -17.41 15.04
C LYS A 246 -11.46 -16.53 14.17
N LEU A 247 -11.18 -16.89 12.91
CA LEU A 247 -10.43 -16.01 11.99
C LEU A 247 -11.14 -14.65 11.77
N LEU A 248 -12.46 -14.66 11.61
CA LEU A 248 -13.29 -13.43 11.51
C LEU A 248 -13.37 -12.64 12.83
N ASN A 249 -13.20 -13.30 13.98
CA ASN A 249 -13.26 -12.68 15.31
C ASN A 249 -11.88 -12.27 15.86
N MET A 250 -10.79 -12.87 15.39
CA MET A 250 -9.42 -12.68 15.91
C MET A 250 -8.64 -11.56 15.20
N GLY A 251 -9.11 -11.07 14.05
CA GLY A 251 -8.44 -9.97 13.35
C GLY A 251 -8.76 -8.60 13.94
N ALA A 252 -7.78 -7.69 13.91
CA ALA A 252 -8.00 -6.27 14.20
C ALA A 252 -8.84 -5.65 13.08
N ILE A 253 -9.73 -4.71 13.41
CA ILE A 253 -10.39 -3.89 12.40
C ILE A 253 -9.33 -2.96 11.82
N VAL A 254 -9.07 -3.12 10.53
CA VAL A 254 -8.03 -2.37 9.82
C VAL A 254 -8.60 -1.25 8.96
N SER A 255 -9.89 -1.33 8.64
CA SER A 255 -10.63 -0.29 7.95
C SER A 255 -12.12 -0.43 8.23
N GLN A 256 -12.84 0.69 8.20
CA GLN A 256 -14.28 0.77 8.39
C GLN A 256 -14.88 1.75 7.38
N LEU A 257 -15.89 1.33 6.65
CA LEU A 257 -16.65 2.16 5.74
C LEU A 257 -18.11 2.23 6.18
N PRO A 258 -18.59 3.40 6.64
CA PRO A 258 -19.99 3.59 6.97
C PRO A 258 -20.91 3.39 5.76
N ALA A 259 -22.11 2.83 5.98
CA ALA A 259 -23.09 2.50 4.95
C ALA A 259 -23.47 3.68 4.05
N GLU A 260 -23.43 4.90 4.57
CA GLU A 260 -23.74 6.14 3.88
C GLU A 260 -22.65 6.57 2.89
N THR A 261 -21.42 6.06 3.06
CA THR A 261 -20.32 6.31 2.12
C THR A 261 -20.33 5.35 0.92
N LEU A 262 -21.13 4.29 1.01
CA LEU A 262 -21.24 3.30 -0.06
C LEU A 262 -22.10 3.84 -1.21
N PRO A 263 -21.84 3.34 -2.44
CA PRO A 263 -22.63 3.70 -3.61
C PRO A 263 -24.13 3.51 -3.36
N GLY A 264 -24.93 4.38 -3.97
CA GLY A 264 -26.38 4.28 -3.93
C GLY A 264 -26.88 2.92 -4.41
N PRO A 265 -28.15 2.58 -4.12
CA PRO A 265 -28.68 1.29 -4.46
C PRO A 265 -28.59 0.96 -5.95
N TYR A 266 -28.26 -0.30 -6.26
CA TYR A 266 -28.06 -0.81 -7.62
C TYR A 266 -26.97 -0.09 -8.44
N VAL A 267 -26.16 0.77 -7.81
CA VAL A 267 -24.97 1.33 -8.44
C VAL A 267 -23.84 0.33 -8.29
N LEU A 268 -23.47 -0.32 -9.39
CA LEU A 268 -22.32 -1.21 -9.44
C LEU A 268 -21.04 -0.37 -9.42
N GLN A 269 -20.38 -0.30 -8.28
CA GLN A 269 -19.13 0.43 -8.15
C GLN A 269 -18.14 -0.33 -7.27
N TYR A 270 -16.86 -0.22 -7.64
CA TYR A 270 -15.78 -0.73 -6.81
C TYR A 270 -15.54 0.21 -5.64
N THR A 271 -15.44 -0.39 -4.46
CA THR A 271 -15.02 0.30 -3.26
C THR A 271 -13.55 -0.01 -3.02
N TYR A 272 -12.75 1.03 -2.84
CA TYR A 272 -11.32 0.93 -2.57
C TYR A 272 -11.11 1.15 -1.08
N ILE A 273 -10.38 0.24 -0.46
CA ILE A 273 -10.18 0.21 0.98
C ILE A 273 -8.69 0.11 1.23
N ASP A 274 -8.12 1.13 1.87
CA ASP A 274 -6.72 1.10 2.27
C ASP A 274 -6.53 0.09 3.40
N ILE A 275 -5.52 -0.75 3.24
CA ILE A 275 -5.11 -1.77 4.19
C ILE A 275 -3.80 -1.29 4.82
N PRO A 276 -3.75 -1.04 6.15
CA PRO A 276 -2.51 -0.64 6.80
C PRO A 276 -1.43 -1.69 6.61
N ILE A 277 -0.24 -1.24 6.22
CA ILE A 277 0.89 -2.10 5.78
C ILE A 277 1.31 -3.16 6.82
N GLY A 278 1.14 -2.87 8.12
CA GLY A 278 1.48 -3.80 9.21
C GLY A 278 0.62 -5.08 9.23
N PHE A 279 -0.40 -5.15 8.39
CA PHE A 279 -1.28 -6.31 8.23
C PHE A 279 -1.04 -7.09 6.93
N ILE A 280 -0.06 -6.69 6.11
CA ILE A 280 0.36 -7.43 4.92
C ILE A 280 1.50 -8.37 5.31
N ASN A 281 1.27 -9.68 5.16
CA ASN A 281 2.28 -10.69 5.43
C ASN A 281 3.14 -10.92 4.18
N ILE A 282 4.30 -10.29 4.12
CA ILE A 282 5.25 -10.43 3.00
C ILE A 282 5.98 -11.78 2.96
N THR A 283 5.87 -12.61 4.01
CA THR A 283 6.56 -13.90 4.13
C THR A 283 5.61 -15.10 3.96
N GLY A 284 4.39 -14.87 3.49
CA GLY A 284 3.37 -15.92 3.51
C GLY A 284 2.07 -15.57 2.84
N LYS A 285 0.95 -15.95 3.46
CA LYS A 285 -0.40 -15.58 3.00
C LYS A 285 -0.94 -14.40 3.80
N THR A 286 -1.60 -13.48 3.09
CA THR A 286 -2.33 -12.36 3.68
C THR A 286 -3.82 -12.66 3.62
N ALA A 287 -4.48 -12.62 4.78
CA ALA A 287 -5.90 -12.91 4.88
C ALA A 287 -6.68 -11.71 5.37
N LEU A 288 -7.67 -11.35 4.56
CA LEU A 288 -8.57 -10.23 4.81
C LEU A 288 -9.99 -10.77 4.96
N ALA A 289 -10.75 -10.17 5.86
CA ALA A 289 -12.14 -10.50 6.06
C ALA A 289 -12.98 -9.24 5.95
N ILE A 290 -13.92 -9.23 5.01
CA ILE A 290 -14.94 -8.21 4.89
C ILE A 290 -16.16 -8.68 5.69
N ILE A 291 -16.47 -7.95 6.75
CA ILE A 291 -17.62 -8.23 7.60
C ILE A 291 -18.52 -7.00 7.68
N ASN A 292 -19.82 -7.21 7.76
CA ASN A 292 -20.74 -6.15 8.13
C ASN A 292 -20.84 -6.08 9.67
N SER A 293 -20.67 -4.89 10.23
CA SER A 293 -20.85 -4.64 11.66
C SER A 293 -22.15 -3.89 11.89
N LYS A 294 -22.92 -4.34 12.88
CA LYS A 294 -24.02 -3.58 13.45
C LYS A 294 -23.50 -2.88 14.69
N ASP A 295 -23.73 -1.57 14.81
CA ASP A 295 -23.53 -0.90 16.08
C ASP A 295 -24.58 -1.41 17.07
N HIS A 296 -24.14 -2.14 18.10
CA HIS A 296 -24.99 -2.74 19.13
C HIS A 296 -25.49 -1.73 20.17
N GLY A 297 -25.49 -0.43 19.85
CA GLY A 297 -25.78 0.65 20.80
C GLY A 297 -27.23 0.76 21.26
N ASN A 298 -28.20 0.16 20.57
CA ASN A 298 -29.62 0.26 20.94
C ASN A 298 -30.34 -1.09 20.78
N GLU A 299 -31.00 -1.53 21.87
CA GLU A 299 -31.93 -2.67 21.88
C GLU A 299 -33.01 -2.48 20.81
N MET A 300 -33.35 -3.56 20.10
CA MET A 300 -34.30 -3.51 18.99
C MET A 300 -35.71 -3.13 19.46
N PRO A 301 -36.36 -2.09 18.92
CA PRO A 301 -37.81 -2.08 18.85
C PRO A 301 -38.23 -3.19 17.87
N ALA A 302 -39.21 -4.01 18.27
CA ALA A 302 -39.69 -5.19 17.55
C ALA A 302 -40.47 -4.85 16.26
N SER A 303 -39.95 -3.99 15.39
CA SER A 303 -40.59 -3.60 14.13
C SER A 303 -39.94 -4.26 12.91
N ASN A 304 -40.80 -4.81 12.05
CA ASN A 304 -40.52 -5.62 10.86
C ASN A 304 -39.79 -4.88 9.73
N THR A 305 -38.47 -4.74 9.78
CA THR A 305 -37.69 -4.15 8.67
C THR A 305 -36.67 -5.14 8.10
N THR A 306 -36.77 -5.42 6.79
CA THR A 306 -35.79 -6.21 6.02
C THR A 306 -34.83 -5.29 5.30
N GLU A 307 -33.53 -5.42 5.55
CA GLU A 307 -32.49 -4.80 4.75
C GLU A 307 -31.31 -5.76 4.54
N GLU A 308 -30.63 -5.62 3.41
CA GLU A 308 -29.54 -6.51 3.02
C GLU A 308 -28.37 -5.69 2.44
N ALA A 309 -27.17 -5.92 2.96
CA ALA A 309 -25.94 -5.46 2.33
C ALA A 309 -25.24 -6.67 1.73
N TRP A 310 -24.88 -6.59 0.45
CA TRP A 310 -24.27 -7.69 -0.27
C TRP A 310 -22.82 -7.34 -0.57
N VAL A 311 -21.93 -8.12 0.02
CA VAL A 311 -20.52 -8.15 -0.38
C VAL A 311 -20.40 -9.36 -1.30
N MET A 312 -20.17 -9.12 -2.58
CA MET A 312 -19.91 -10.20 -3.53
C MET A 312 -18.44 -10.15 -3.92
N PRO A 313 -17.64 -11.15 -3.53
CA PRO A 313 -16.34 -11.36 -4.15
C PRO A 313 -16.58 -11.62 -5.64
N SER A 314 -16.32 -10.57 -6.41
CA SER A 314 -16.29 -10.55 -7.86
C SER A 314 -14.99 -11.20 -8.35
N PRO A 315 -14.93 -11.75 -9.59
CA PRO A 315 -13.64 -12.02 -10.25
C PRO A 315 -12.75 -10.77 -10.37
N TYR A 316 -13.32 -9.59 -10.11
CA TYR A 316 -12.66 -8.30 -10.10
C TYR A 316 -12.22 -7.81 -8.72
N THR A 317 -12.41 -8.60 -7.67
CA THR A 317 -11.86 -8.31 -6.34
C THR A 317 -10.35 -8.49 -6.39
N ARG A 318 -9.58 -7.57 -5.85
CA ARG A 318 -8.12 -7.58 -5.99
C ARG A 318 -7.45 -6.82 -4.86
N LEU A 319 -6.33 -7.34 -4.37
CA LEU A 319 -5.43 -6.61 -3.49
C LEU A 319 -4.29 -6.05 -4.35
N THR A 320 -4.18 -4.73 -4.40
CA THR A 320 -3.05 -4.04 -5.02
C THR A 320 -2.04 -3.74 -3.94
N ILE A 321 -0.77 -4.12 -4.15
CA ILE A 321 0.33 -3.84 -3.25
C ILE A 321 1.38 -3.06 -4.01
N GLU A 322 1.77 -1.90 -3.48
CA GLU A 322 2.95 -1.18 -3.93
C GLU A 322 4.08 -1.45 -2.94
N TYR A 323 5.24 -1.87 -3.46
CA TYR A 323 6.36 -2.28 -2.64
C TYR A 323 7.70 -1.90 -3.26
N ARG A 324 8.74 -1.89 -2.43
CA ARG A 324 10.14 -1.73 -2.84
C ARG A 324 10.91 -2.99 -2.43
N PRO A 325 11.56 -3.72 -3.36
CA PRO A 325 12.43 -4.85 -3.02
C PRO A 325 13.50 -4.43 -2.01
N LEU A 326 13.87 -5.32 -1.09
CA LEU A 326 14.93 -5.10 -0.09
C LEU A 326 16.36 -5.30 -0.64
#